data_AF-A0A948T271-F1
#
_entry.id   AF-A0A948T271-F1
#
_cell.length_a   1.000
_cell.length_b   1.000
_cell.length_c   1.000
_cell.angle_alpha   90.00
_cell.angle_beta   90.00
_cell.angle_gamma   90.00
#
_symmetry.space_group_name_H-M   'P 1'
#
loop_
_entity.id
_entity.type
_entity.pdbx_description
1 polymer ?
#
loop_
_entity_poly.entity_id
_entity_poly.type
_entity_poly.pdbx_seq_one_letter_code
_entity_poly.pdbx_strand_id
1 'polypeptide(L)'
;MYTPKRILQKILTGALLLALAMCATVFIRENMDVKDPEQALPSFSILVNDEVRITEHSILRAGYEWNFMTTVAKDTPVYTSSQIRSLIYPVDLPPSSRLVLEFSTKPKTLRVQRAPGADLQQFVELADVSDGTLVAPSQPGLYLYQVECGFGWRGSIRYFFLVRVQQMDTTDSK
;
A
#
# COMPACT_ATOMS: atom_id res chain seq x y z
N MET A 1 -12.57 -49.33 -33.96
CA MET A 1 -11.28 -48.63 -33.79
C MET A 1 -11.50 -47.13 -33.91
N TYR A 2 -11.20 -46.35 -32.87
CA TYR A 2 -11.21 -44.88 -32.97
C TYR A 2 -10.07 -44.45 -33.90
N THR A 3 -10.37 -43.73 -34.98
CA THR A 3 -9.35 -43.16 -35.84
C THR A 3 -8.55 -42.11 -35.05
N PRO A 4 -7.22 -42.06 -35.14
CA PRO A 4 -6.37 -41.13 -34.38
C PRO A 4 -6.80 -39.66 -34.57
N LYS A 5 -7.35 -39.34 -35.75
CA LYS A 5 -7.96 -38.04 -36.06
C LYS A 5 -9.11 -37.65 -35.11
N ARG A 6 -9.98 -38.60 -34.73
CA ARG A 6 -11.08 -38.36 -33.79
C ARG A 6 -10.60 -38.17 -32.35
N ILE A 7 -9.52 -38.85 -31.96
CA ILE A 7 -8.90 -38.67 -30.64
C ILE A 7 -8.27 -37.28 -30.56
N LEU A 8 -7.52 -36.87 -31.57
CA LEU A 8 -6.90 -35.55 -31.65
C LEU A 8 -7.95 -34.42 -31.62
N GLN A 9 -9.04 -34.55 -32.38
CA GLN A 9 -10.13 -33.58 -32.36
C GLN A 9 -10.74 -33.41 -30.97
N LYS A 10 -10.98 -34.50 -30.24
CA LYS A 10 -11.50 -34.43 -28.87
C LYS A 10 -10.53 -33.73 -27.91
N ILE A 11 -9.23 -34.00 -28.04
CA ILE A 11 -8.20 -33.35 -27.23
C ILE A 11 -8.18 -31.84 -27.53
N LEU A 12 -8.21 -31.45 -28.81
CA LEU A 12 -8.24 -30.03 -29.21
C LEU A 12 -9.50 -29.32 -28.72
N THR A 13 -10.68 -29.95 -28.82
CA THR A 13 -11.92 -29.39 -28.28
C THR A 13 -11.86 -29.25 -26.77
N GLY A 14 -11.33 -30.25 -26.06
CA GLY A 14 -11.13 -30.18 -24.61
C GLY A 14 -10.18 -29.04 -24.21
N ALA A 15 -9.05 -28.90 -24.89
CA ALA A 15 -8.10 -27.81 -24.66
C ALA A 15 -8.71 -26.44 -24.94
N LEU A 16 -9.50 -26.31 -26.01
CA LEU A 16 -10.21 -25.08 -26.35
C LEU A 16 -11.23 -24.70 -25.26
N LEU A 17 -12.02 -25.67 -24.79
CA LEU A 17 -12.99 -25.43 -23.72
C LEU A 17 -12.30 -25.02 -22.40
N LEU A 18 -11.16 -25.64 -22.07
CA LEU A 18 -10.36 -25.23 -20.92
C LEU A 18 -9.81 -23.81 -21.07
N ALA A 19 -9.30 -23.46 -22.25
CA ALA A 19 -8.83 -22.10 -22.53
C ALA A 19 -9.94 -21.06 -22.38
N LEU A 20 -11.13 -21.35 -22.93
CA LEU A 20 -12.31 -20.48 -22.79
C LEU A 20 -12.74 -20.32 -21.33
N ALA A 21 -12.74 -21.41 -20.55
CA ALA A 21 -13.06 -21.36 -19.13
C ALA A 21 -12.05 -20.49 -18.35
N MET A 22 -10.75 -20.66 -18.61
CA MET A 22 -9.71 -19.84 -17.99
C MET A 22 -9.90 -18.35 -18.33
N CYS A 23 -10.12 -18.02 -19.61
CA CYS A 23 -10.40 -16.65 -20.01
C CYS A 23 -11.64 -16.08 -19.31
N ALA A 24 -12.74 -16.84 -19.28
CA ALA A 24 -13.98 -16.40 -18.61
C ALA A 24 -13.76 -16.14 -17.11
N THR A 25 -13.03 -17.01 -16.40
CA THR A 25 -12.69 -16.79 -14.99
C THR A 25 -11.86 -15.53 -14.78
N VAL A 26 -10.87 -15.27 -15.64
CA VAL A 26 -10.06 -14.04 -15.58
C VAL A 26 -10.93 -12.81 -15.79
N PHE A 27 -11.82 -12.81 -16.78
CA PHE A 27 -12.74 -11.69 -17.05
C PHE A 27 -13.74 -11.45 -15.93
N ILE A 28 -14.27 -12.50 -15.30
CA ILE A 28 -15.20 -12.36 -14.17
C ILE A 28 -14.47 -11.73 -12.99
N ARG A 29 -13.28 -12.24 -12.66
CA ARG A 29 -12.47 -11.70 -11.57
C ARG A 29 -12.10 -10.24 -11.82
N GLU A 30 -11.63 -9.93 -13.02
CA GLU A 30 -11.35 -8.56 -13.45
C GLU A 30 -12.59 -7.66 -13.28
N ASN A 31 -13.78 -8.10 -13.69
CA ASN A 31 -14.99 -7.29 -13.54
C ASN A 31 -15.36 -7.04 -12.08
N MET A 32 -15.12 -8.02 -11.20
CA MET A 32 -15.31 -7.85 -9.76
C MET A 32 -14.32 -6.84 -9.19
N ASP A 33 -13.04 -6.98 -9.54
CA ASP A 33 -11.96 -6.11 -9.07
C ASP A 33 -12.15 -4.66 -9.58
N VAL A 34 -12.68 -4.47 -10.79
CA VAL A 34 -13.01 -3.14 -11.35
C VAL A 34 -14.21 -2.50 -10.64
N LYS A 35 -15.18 -3.29 -10.17
CA LYS A 35 -16.35 -2.79 -9.45
C LYS A 35 -16.03 -2.35 -8.03
N ASP A 36 -15.12 -3.06 -7.37
CA ASP A 36 -14.62 -2.72 -6.04
C ASP A 36 -13.09 -2.65 -6.04
N PRO A 37 -12.51 -1.58 -6.60
CA PRO A 37 -11.06 -1.45 -6.75
C PRO A 37 -10.34 -1.47 -5.40
N GLU A 38 -10.95 -0.97 -4.32
CA GLU A 38 -10.33 -0.87 -3.00
C GLU A 38 -9.90 -2.24 -2.44
N GLN A 39 -10.65 -3.31 -2.74
CA GLN A 39 -10.31 -4.68 -2.33
C GLN A 39 -9.19 -5.30 -3.18
N ALA A 40 -9.01 -4.82 -4.41
CA ALA A 40 -8.00 -5.32 -5.33
C ALA A 40 -6.62 -4.67 -5.12
N LEU A 41 -6.57 -3.54 -4.43
CA LEU A 41 -5.34 -2.82 -4.14
C LEU A 41 -4.51 -3.52 -3.06
N PRO A 42 -3.16 -3.50 -3.18
CA PRO A 42 -2.27 -3.97 -2.13
C PRO A 42 -2.57 -3.36 -0.75
N SER A 43 -2.65 -4.23 0.26
CA SER A 43 -2.62 -3.83 1.66
C SER A 43 -1.24 -3.29 2.05
N PHE A 44 -1.26 -2.32 2.96
CA PHE A 44 -0.09 -1.62 3.47
C PHE A 44 -0.17 -1.58 5.00
N SER A 45 0.93 -1.92 5.67
CA SER A 45 1.05 -1.89 7.12
C SER A 45 2.44 -1.41 7.54
N ILE A 46 2.56 -0.94 8.78
CA ILE A 46 3.83 -0.45 9.31
C ILE A 46 4.18 -1.29 10.54
N LEU A 47 5.36 -1.88 10.54
CA LEU A 47 5.90 -2.61 11.67
C LEU A 47 6.87 -1.70 12.44
N VAL A 48 6.62 -1.51 13.73
CA VAL A 48 7.45 -0.68 14.62
C VAL A 48 8.35 -1.59 15.43
N ASN A 49 9.65 -1.33 15.39
CA ASN A 49 10.68 -2.06 16.13
C ASN A 49 10.53 -3.59 15.99
N ASP A 50 10.05 -4.06 14.83
CA ASP A 50 9.79 -5.46 14.52
C ASP A 50 8.74 -6.17 15.40
N GLU A 51 7.99 -5.44 16.23
CA GLU A 51 7.06 -6.01 17.23
C GLU A 51 5.61 -5.58 17.02
N VAL A 52 5.36 -4.29 16.78
CA VAL A 52 4.00 -3.73 16.76
C VAL A 52 3.58 -3.42 15.32
N ARG A 53 2.55 -4.11 14.83
CA ARG A 53 1.97 -3.83 13.51
C ARG A 53 0.85 -2.80 13.61
N ILE A 54 1.00 -1.73 12.84
CA ILE A 54 0.07 -0.63 12.68
C ILE A 54 -0.62 -0.81 11.31
N THR A 55 -1.93 -0.93 11.32
CA THR A 55 -2.71 -1.28 10.12
C THR A 55 -3.95 -0.42 9.96
N GLU A 56 -4.83 -0.38 10.97
CA GLU A 56 -6.16 0.23 10.85
C GLU A 56 -6.23 1.57 11.62
N HIS A 57 -7.00 2.54 11.08
CA HIS A 57 -7.26 3.89 11.62
C HIS A 57 -6.06 4.85 11.80
N SER A 58 -4.87 4.42 11.44
CA SER A 58 -3.60 5.16 11.57
C SER A 58 -2.94 5.43 10.21
N ILE A 59 -3.37 4.69 9.19
CA ILE A 59 -2.91 4.78 7.81
C ILE A 59 -4.12 5.14 6.95
N LEU A 60 -3.98 6.20 6.17
CA LEU A 60 -4.94 6.64 5.17
C LEU A 60 -4.43 6.25 3.79
N ARG A 61 -5.17 5.41 3.06
CA ARG A 61 -4.99 5.29 1.61
C ARG A 61 -5.56 6.54 0.97
N ALA A 62 -4.69 7.44 0.54
CA ALA A 62 -5.04 8.79 0.14
C ALA A 62 -5.38 8.93 -1.34
N GLY A 63 -5.20 7.85 -2.10
CA GLY A 63 -5.55 7.80 -3.50
C GLY A 63 -4.70 6.81 -4.26
N TYR A 64 -5.16 6.47 -5.44
CA TYR A 64 -4.52 5.52 -6.34
C TYR A 64 -4.87 5.83 -7.80
N GLU A 65 -3.98 5.37 -8.67
CA GLU A 65 -4.26 5.16 -10.08
C GLU A 65 -3.87 3.71 -10.37
N TRP A 66 -4.85 2.87 -10.69
CA TRP A 66 -4.66 1.43 -10.82
C TRP A 66 -5.13 0.92 -12.17
N ASN A 67 -4.22 0.26 -12.87
CA ASN A 67 -4.46 -0.32 -14.17
C ASN A 67 -4.94 -1.75 -14.00
N PHE A 68 -6.21 -1.95 -14.32
CA PHE A 68 -6.78 -3.25 -14.58
C PHE A 68 -6.43 -3.68 -16.01
N MET A 69 -6.70 -4.94 -16.36
CA MET A 69 -6.41 -5.45 -17.69
C MET A 69 -7.20 -4.70 -18.79
N THR A 70 -8.41 -4.25 -18.47
CA THR A 70 -9.35 -3.63 -19.42
C THR A 70 -9.62 -2.16 -19.18
N THR A 71 -9.40 -1.67 -17.97
CA THR A 71 -9.76 -0.32 -17.55
C THR A 71 -8.71 0.26 -16.60
N VAL A 72 -8.80 1.55 -16.34
CA VAL A 72 -8.01 2.23 -15.32
C VAL A 72 -8.96 2.79 -14.29
N ALA A 73 -8.78 2.41 -13.03
CA ALA A 73 -9.47 3.03 -11.90
C ALA A 73 -8.59 4.12 -11.31
N LYS A 74 -9.17 5.28 -11.05
CA LYS A 74 -8.45 6.42 -10.51
C LYS A 74 -9.29 7.09 -9.45
N ASP A 75 -8.71 7.22 -8.27
CA ASP A 75 -9.25 8.03 -7.19
C ASP A 75 -8.10 8.78 -6.54
N THR A 76 -8.00 10.08 -6.80
CA THR A 76 -6.88 10.90 -6.30
C THR A 76 -7.43 12.15 -5.60
N PRO A 77 -8.11 12.00 -4.46
CA PRO A 77 -8.60 13.11 -3.68
C PRO A 77 -7.42 13.94 -3.14
N VAL A 78 -7.63 15.24 -3.04
CA VAL A 78 -6.65 16.18 -2.48
C VAL A 78 -7.01 16.40 -1.02
N TYR A 79 -6.10 16.06 -0.11
CA TYR A 79 -6.29 16.26 1.31
C TYR A 79 -5.45 17.43 1.83
N THR A 80 -6.06 18.25 2.69
CA THR A 80 -5.31 19.20 3.52
C THR A 80 -4.77 18.50 4.76
N SER A 81 -3.71 19.05 5.38
CA SER A 81 -3.16 18.49 6.63
C SER A 81 -4.20 18.45 7.76
N SER A 82 -5.15 19.39 7.79
CA SER A 82 -6.26 19.39 8.75
C SER A 82 -7.25 18.25 8.51
N GLN A 83 -7.58 17.94 7.25
CA GLN A 83 -8.45 16.81 6.91
C GLN A 83 -7.79 15.49 7.27
N ILE A 84 -6.51 15.32 6.95
CA ILE A 84 -5.76 14.10 7.30
C ILE A 84 -5.83 13.85 8.82
N ARG A 85 -5.63 14.88 9.63
CA ARG A 85 -5.72 14.79 11.10
C ARG A 85 -7.11 14.37 11.63
N SER A 86 -8.17 14.69 10.90
CA SER A 86 -9.52 14.24 11.26
C SER A 86 -9.81 12.80 10.84
N LEU A 87 -9.04 12.25 9.90
CA LEU A 87 -9.25 10.93 9.32
C LEU A 87 -8.36 9.84 9.93
N ILE A 88 -7.18 10.20 10.45
CA ILE A 88 -6.23 9.25 11.06
C ILE A 88 -5.74 9.70 12.43
N TYR A 89 -5.53 8.73 13.31
CA TYR A 89 -4.95 8.96 14.61
C TYR A 89 -3.42 8.89 14.58
N PRO A 90 -2.71 9.78 15.30
CA PRO A 90 -1.27 9.69 15.43
C PRO A 90 -0.88 8.47 16.25
N VAL A 91 0.13 7.75 15.78
CA VAL A 91 0.74 6.65 16.51
C VAL A 91 1.87 7.19 17.38
N ASP A 92 1.78 6.96 18.68
CA ASP A 92 2.79 7.37 19.65
C ASP A 92 4.00 6.43 19.58
N LEU A 93 5.19 7.00 19.41
CA LEU A 93 6.45 6.26 19.21
C LEU A 93 7.60 6.86 20.02
N PRO A 94 8.54 6.03 20.51
CA PRO A 94 9.79 6.54 21.06
C PRO A 94 10.67 7.19 19.99
N PRO A 95 11.60 8.08 20.38
CA PRO A 95 12.55 8.67 19.46
C PRO A 95 13.39 7.61 18.77
N SER A 96 13.74 7.83 17.50
CA SER A 96 14.59 6.91 16.73
C SER A 96 14.06 5.48 16.59
N SER A 97 12.74 5.29 16.74
CA SER A 97 12.09 4.00 16.45
C SER A 97 12.31 3.55 15.01
N ARG A 98 12.55 2.26 14.81
CA ARG A 98 12.61 1.65 13.48
C ARG A 98 11.20 1.40 12.97
N LEU A 99 10.94 1.81 11.74
CA LEU A 99 9.66 1.66 11.06
C LEU A 99 9.90 0.88 9.76
N VAL A 100 9.20 -0.23 9.59
CA VAL A 100 9.30 -1.08 8.40
C VAL A 100 7.97 -1.04 7.67
N LEU A 101 8.01 -0.60 6.42
CA LEU A 101 6.87 -0.51 5.51
C LEU A 101 6.62 -1.89 4.88
N GLU A 102 5.55 -2.53 5.31
CA GLU A 102 5.15 -3.84 4.81
C GLU A 102 4.03 -3.71 3.76
N PHE A 103 4.23 -4.35 2.62
CA PHE A 103 3.26 -4.40 1.54
C PHE A 103 2.93 -5.85 1.20
N SER A 104 1.64 -6.16 1.00
CA SER A 104 1.23 -7.48 0.48
C SER A 104 1.79 -7.78 -0.90
N THR A 105 2.02 -6.74 -1.71
CA THR A 105 2.73 -6.82 -2.98
C THR A 105 3.88 -5.82 -2.95
N LYS A 106 5.11 -6.26 -3.26
CA LYS A 106 6.28 -5.38 -3.20
C LYS A 106 6.20 -4.28 -4.29
N PRO A 107 6.29 -2.99 -3.93
CA PRO A 107 6.35 -1.92 -4.92
C PRO A 107 7.68 -1.95 -5.68
N LYS A 108 7.66 -1.49 -6.93
CA LYS A 108 8.85 -1.31 -7.76
C LYS A 108 9.57 0.00 -7.46
N THR A 109 8.81 1.03 -7.12
CA THR A 109 9.31 2.34 -6.71
C THR A 109 8.65 2.73 -5.41
N LEU A 110 9.44 3.30 -4.50
CA LEU A 110 8.98 3.75 -3.20
C LEU A 110 9.61 5.11 -2.93
N ARG A 111 8.76 6.11 -2.68
CA ARG A 111 9.18 7.45 -2.27
C ARG A 111 8.48 7.78 -0.97
N VAL A 112 9.25 8.19 0.02
CA VAL A 112 8.71 8.58 1.32
C VAL A 112 9.11 10.01 1.61
N GLN A 113 8.12 10.81 1.96
CA GLN A 113 8.31 12.20 2.37
C GLN A 113 7.77 12.38 3.77
N ARG A 114 8.38 13.29 4.52
CA ARG A 114 8.00 13.61 5.89
C ARG A 114 7.83 15.10 6.07
N ALA A 115 6.71 15.52 6.62
CA ALA A 115 6.46 16.89 7.04
C ALA A 115 6.49 16.99 8.58
N PRO A 116 7.42 17.75 9.18
CA PRO A 116 7.44 18.02 10.61
C PRO A 116 6.51 19.17 11.01
N GLY A 117 6.17 19.24 12.29
CA GLY A 117 5.61 20.44 12.92
C GLY A 117 4.09 20.51 12.97
N ALA A 118 3.57 21.63 13.49
CA ALA A 118 2.14 21.81 13.75
C ALA A 118 1.31 22.01 12.48
N ASP A 119 1.90 22.42 11.36
CA ASP A 119 1.17 22.66 10.11
C ASP A 119 1.22 21.46 9.15
N LEU A 120 2.27 20.62 9.25
CA LEU A 120 2.48 19.41 8.44
C LEU A 120 2.41 19.64 6.91
N GLN A 121 2.95 20.75 6.43
CA GLN A 121 2.92 21.12 5.00
C GLN A 121 4.27 21.02 4.30
N GLN A 122 5.37 21.11 5.04
CA GLN A 122 6.72 21.15 4.46
C GLN A 122 7.29 19.74 4.34
N PHE A 123 6.95 19.06 3.24
CA PHE A 123 7.43 17.71 2.97
C PHE A 123 8.90 17.70 2.54
N VAL A 124 9.70 16.90 3.24
CA VAL A 124 11.08 16.59 2.90
C VAL A 124 11.17 15.13 2.49
N GLU A 125 11.74 14.85 1.32
CA GLU A 125 11.97 13.48 0.85
C GLU A 125 13.06 12.81 1.67
N LEU A 126 12.80 11.59 2.12
CA LEU A 126 13.75 10.78 2.88
C LEU A 126 14.67 10.05 1.91
N ALA A 127 15.97 10.08 2.19
CA ALA A 127 16.96 9.35 1.42
C ALA A 127 16.94 7.86 1.80
N ASP A 128 17.24 7.01 0.82
CA ASP A 128 17.50 5.58 0.97
C ASP A 128 16.40 4.78 1.70
N VAL A 129 15.15 4.90 1.23
CA VAL A 129 14.00 4.13 1.74
C VAL A 129 13.67 2.95 0.82
N SER A 130 14.65 2.51 0.01
CA SER A 130 14.43 1.56 -1.09
C SER A 130 14.04 0.15 -0.61
N ASP A 131 14.40 -0.19 0.63
CA ASP A 131 14.05 -1.43 1.30
C ASP A 131 12.75 -1.34 2.12
N GLY A 132 12.14 -0.16 2.22
CA GLY A 132 10.97 0.10 3.05
C GLY A 132 11.29 0.29 4.52
N THR A 133 12.56 0.37 4.92
CA THR A 133 12.94 0.68 6.30
C THR A 133 13.14 2.18 6.46
N LEU A 134 12.60 2.76 7.53
CA LEU A 134 12.81 4.15 7.89
C LEU A 134 12.99 4.30 9.40
N VAL A 135 13.62 5.40 9.82
CA VAL A 135 13.86 5.71 11.24
C VAL A 135 13.05 6.94 11.61
N ALA A 136 12.27 6.83 12.68
CA ALA A 136 11.52 7.94 13.23
C ALA A 136 12.47 9.06 13.73
N PRO A 137 12.05 10.33 13.70
CA PRO A 137 12.83 11.44 14.24
C PRO A 137 13.26 11.20 15.69
N SER A 138 14.41 11.77 16.05
CA SER A 138 14.88 11.81 17.44
C SER A 138 14.24 12.94 18.25
N GLN A 139 13.68 13.95 17.58
CA GLN A 139 13.04 15.08 18.25
C GLN A 139 11.57 14.76 18.55
N PRO A 140 11.06 15.10 19.74
CA PRO A 140 9.65 14.99 20.04
C PRO A 140 8.82 15.91 19.13
N GLY A 141 7.67 15.41 18.70
CA GLY A 141 6.78 16.18 17.83
C GLY A 141 5.85 15.32 16.99
N LEU A 142 5.02 16.00 16.21
CA LEU A 142 4.11 15.38 15.25
C LEU A 142 4.73 15.38 13.85
N TYR A 143 4.65 14.25 13.17
CA TYR A 143 5.23 14.03 11.85
C TYR A 143 4.23 13.33 10.95
N LEU A 144 3.98 13.92 9.78
CA LEU A 144 3.15 13.35 8.74
C LEU A 144 4.05 12.73 7.68
N TYR A 145 3.80 11.47 7.38
CA TYR A 145 4.48 10.76 6.33
C TYR A 145 3.57 10.60 5.12
N GLN A 146 4.12 10.88 3.95
CA GLN A 146 3.52 10.57 2.66
C GLN A 146 4.34 9.46 2.02
N VAL A 147 3.68 8.38 1.65
CA VAL A 147 4.29 7.23 0.99
C VAL A 147 3.69 7.09 -0.40
N GLU A 148 4.51 7.25 -1.43
CA GLU A 148 4.13 7.03 -2.82
C GLU A 148 4.76 5.75 -3.33
N CYS A 149 3.89 4.81 -3.72
CA CYS A 149 4.28 3.48 -4.19
C CYS A 149 3.93 3.35 -5.67
N GLY A 150 4.89 2.91 -6.49
CA GLY A 150 4.66 2.53 -7.88
C GLY A 150 4.79 1.02 -8.08
N PHE A 151 3.83 0.44 -8.78
CA PHE A 151 3.72 -0.99 -9.07
C PHE A 151 4.02 -1.32 -10.55
N GLY A 152 4.79 -0.44 -11.21
CA GLY A 152 5.09 -0.55 -12.64
C GLY A 152 3.84 -0.34 -13.48
N TRP A 153 3.54 -1.29 -14.39
CA TRP A 153 2.37 -1.19 -15.28
C TRP A 153 1.04 -1.22 -14.53
N ARG A 154 0.98 -1.75 -13.30
CA ARG A 154 -0.24 -1.80 -12.49
C ARG A 154 -0.68 -0.45 -11.94
N GLY A 155 0.20 0.56 -11.94
CA GLY A 155 -0.13 1.90 -11.47
C GLY A 155 0.54 2.27 -10.15
N SER A 156 -0.07 3.18 -9.39
CA SER A 156 0.49 3.80 -8.18
C SER A 156 -0.53 4.02 -7.08
N ILE A 157 -0.06 4.07 -5.83
CA ILE A 157 -0.88 4.31 -4.65
C ILE A 157 -0.15 5.29 -3.73
N ARG A 158 -0.90 6.22 -3.14
CA ARG A 158 -0.43 7.16 -2.13
C ARG A 158 -1.04 6.82 -0.78
N TYR A 159 -0.21 6.77 0.26
CA TYR A 159 -0.64 6.59 1.63
C TYR A 159 -0.15 7.76 2.49
N PHE A 160 -0.94 8.11 3.51
CA PHE A 160 -0.53 8.99 4.59
C PHE A 160 -0.58 8.24 5.92
N PHE A 161 0.38 8.50 6.80
CA PHE A 161 0.30 8.06 8.19
C PHE A 161 0.91 9.11 9.11
N LEU A 162 0.41 9.15 10.35
CA LEU A 162 0.75 10.18 11.31
C LEU A 162 1.46 9.55 12.50
N VAL A 163 2.62 10.09 12.86
CA VAL A 163 3.44 9.64 13.99
C VAL A 163 3.60 10.79 14.97
N ARG A 164 3.44 10.50 16.27
CA ARG A 164 3.83 11.39 17.35
C ARG A 164 5.02 10.78 18.09
N VAL A 165 6.17 11.44 17.97
CA VAL A 165 7.36 11.08 18.74
C VAL A 165 7.24 11.73 20.11
N GLN A 166 7.31 10.92 21.16
CA GLN A 166 7.30 11.39 22.55
C GLN A 166 8.60 10.98 23.24
N GLN A 167 9.16 11.83 24.10
CA GLN A 167 10.22 11.39 25.00
C GLN A 167 9.63 10.37 25.96
N MET A 168 10.19 9.17 25.99
CA MET A 168 9.92 8.27 27.10
C MET A 168 10.63 8.86 28.31
N ASP A 169 9.86 9.40 29.25
CA ASP A 169 10.39 9.74 30.57
C ASP A 169 10.92 8.44 31.19
N THR A 170 12.25 8.30 31.22
CA THR A 170 12.92 7.34 32.11
C THR A 170 12.53 7.73 33.53
N THR A 171 11.45 7.13 34.02
CA THR A 171 11.12 7.19 35.44
C THR A 171 12.18 6.34 36.13
N ASP A 172 13.13 7.03 36.77
CA ASP A 172 14.03 6.46 37.77
C ASP A 172 13.26 5.55 38.73
N SER A 173 13.52 4.24 38.68
CA SER A 173 13.25 3.38 39.83
C SER A 173 14.50 3.34 40.69
N LYS A 174 14.42 4.09 41.80
CA LYS A 174 15.26 4.00 43.00
C LYS A 174 15.58 2.58 43.43
#